data_AF-I6YZK5-F1
#
_entry.id   AF-I6YZK5-F1
#
_cell.length_a   1.000
_cell.length_b   1.000
_cell.length_c   1.000
_cell.angle_alpha   90.00
_cell.angle_beta   90.00
_cell.angle_gamma   90.00
#
_symmetry.space_group_name_H-M   'P 1'
#
loop_
_entity.id
_entity.type
_entity.pdbx_description
1 polymer ?
#
loop_
_entity_poly.entity_id
_entity_poly.type
_entity_poly.pdbx_seq_one_letter_code
_entity_poly.pdbx_strand_id
1 'polypeptide(L)' 'MQKYQQLVEFVKSLEADAVKFYEKGQAAAGTRLRKGLSELKKMAQDIRNEVQEVKAQRKAPKE' A
#
# COMPACT_ATOMS: atom_id res chain seq x y z
N MET A 1 -1.95 -2.43 13.23
CA MET A 1 -3.10 -3.11 12.56
C MET A 1 -3.88 -2.17 11.66
N GLN A 2 -4.27 -0.98 12.14
CA GLN A 2 -5.03 0.01 11.35
C GLN A 2 -4.41 0.35 9.99
N LYS A 3 -3.09 0.63 9.91
CA LYS A 3 -2.42 0.91 8.63
C LYS A 3 -2.44 -0.26 7.65
N TYR A 4 -2.40 -1.50 8.15
CA TYR A 4 -2.52 -2.69 7.31
C TYR A 4 -3.93 -2.82 6.72
N GLN A 5 -4.97 -2.54 7.51
CA GLN A 5 -6.35 -2.51 7.03
C GLN A 5 -6.51 -1.48 5.90
N GLN A 6 -5.97 -0.26 6.09
CA GLN A 6 -5.98 0.80 5.08
C GLN A 6 -5.27 0.39 3.79
N LEU A 7 -4.13 -0.31 3.90
CA LEU A 7 -3.41 -0.85 2.74
C LEU A 7 -4.30 -1.81 1.93
N VAL A 8 -5.00 -2.73 2.60
CA VAL A 8 -5.88 -3.71 1.95
C VAL A 8 -7.08 -3.02 1.27
N GLU A 9 -7.71 -2.06 1.96
CA GLU A 9 -8.79 -1.27 1.38
C GLU A 9 -8.35 -0.47 0.16
N PHE A 10 -7.14 0.11 0.22
CA PHE A 10 -6.58 0.84 -0.90
C PHE A 10 -6.34 -0.08 -2.11
N VAL A 11 -5.78 -1.28 -1.91
CA VAL A 11 -5.62 -2.25 -3.01
C VAL A 11 -6.96 -2.60 -3.64
N LYS A 12 -8.01 -2.84 -2.84
CA LYS A 12 -9.36 -3.10 -3.36
C LYS A 12 -9.89 -1.93 -4.19
N SER A 13 -9.60 -0.69 -3.79
CA SER A 13 -10.04 0.48 -4.56
C SER A 13 -9.42 0.56 -5.96
N LEU A 14 -8.23 -0.03 -6.17
CA LEU A 14 -7.55 -0.07 -7.46
C LEU A 14 -8.14 -1.09 -8.44
N GLU A 15 -8.96 -2.04 -7.96
CA GLU A 15 -9.51 -3.13 -8.76
C GLU A 15 -10.28 -2.63 -9.99
N ALA A 16 -11.08 -1.58 -9.82
CA ALA A 16 -11.87 -1.01 -10.91
C ALA A 16 -11.00 -0.45 -12.06
N ASP A 17 -9.88 0.19 -11.73
CA ASP A 17 -8.93 0.69 -12.74
C ASP A 17 -8.09 -0.45 -13.32
N ALA A 18 -7.78 -1.50 -12.54
CA ALA A 18 -7.11 -2.70 -13.03
C ALA A 18 -7.97 -3.42 -14.09
N VAL A 19 -9.25 -3.67 -13.82
CA VAL A 19 -10.19 -4.26 -14.78
C VAL A 19 -10.29 -3.41 -16.05
N LYS A 20 -10.48 -2.09 -15.90
CA LYS A 20 -10.55 -1.17 -17.05
C LYS A 20 -9.27 -1.15 -17.88
N PHE A 21 -8.10 -1.31 -17.26
CA PHE A 21 -6.83 -1.35 -17.96
C PHE A 21 -6.57 -2.70 -18.64
N TYR A 22 -6.62 -3.80 -17.90
CA TYR A 22 -6.25 -5.14 -18.40
C TYR A 22 -7.30 -5.76 -19.31
N GLU A 23 -8.59 -5.58 -19.03
CA GLU A 23 -9.65 -6.19 -19.84
C GLU A 23 -10.17 -5.25 -20.94
N LYS A 24 -10.25 -3.94 -20.65
CA LYS A 24 -10.85 -2.95 -21.56
C LYS A 24 -9.84 -2.06 -22.28
N GLY A 25 -8.54 -2.23 -22.03
CA GLY A 25 -7.48 -1.48 -22.71
C GLY A 25 -7.47 0.03 -22.46
N GLN A 26 -8.11 0.51 -21.38
CA GLN A 26 -8.22 1.95 -21.13
C GLN A 26 -6.90 2.55 -20.61
N ALA A 27 -6.21 3.32 -21.45
CA ALA A 27 -4.94 3.98 -21.10
C ALA A 27 -5.03 4.93 -19.89
N ALA A 28 -6.15 5.65 -19.75
CA ALA A 28 -6.38 6.54 -18.60
C ALA A 28 -6.47 5.75 -17.27
N ALA A 29 -7.07 4.55 -17.30
CA ALA A 29 -7.12 3.66 -16.14
C ALA A 29 -5.72 3.14 -15.78
N GLY A 30 -4.91 2.79 -16.78
CA GLY A 30 -3.49 2.43 -16.56
C GLY A 30 -2.67 3.55 -15.89
N THR A 31 -2.92 4.81 -16.28
CA THR A 31 -2.26 5.96 -15.66
C THR A 31 -2.65 6.12 -14.18
N ARG A 32 -3.95 5.97 -13.86
CA ARG A 32 -4.44 6.02 -12.47
C ARG A 32 -3.92 4.83 -11.66
N LEU A 33 -3.99 3.62 -12.21
CA LEU A 33 -3.48 2.41 -11.57
C LEU A 33 -2.00 2.54 -11.23
N ARG A 34 -1.16 3.03 -12.15
CA ARG A 34 0.27 3.25 -11.90
C ARG A 34 0.51 4.25 -10.75
N LYS A 35 -0.24 5.36 -10.71
CA LYS A 35 -0.14 6.35 -9.63
C LYS A 35 -0.56 5.71 -8.29
N GLY A 36 -1.67 4.98 -8.28
CA GLY A 36 -2.13 4.24 -7.11
C GLY A 36 -1.09 3.23 -6.62
N LEU A 37 -0.47 2.45 -7.51
CA LEU A 37 0.59 1.51 -7.14
C LEU A 37 1.84 2.21 -6.55
N SER A 38 2.14 3.43 -6.99
CA SER A 38 3.23 4.23 -6.41
C SER A 38 2.91 4.65 -4.97
N GLU A 39 1.66 5.01 -4.70
CA GLU A 39 1.18 5.32 -3.35
C GLU A 39 1.12 4.07 -2.45
N LEU A 40 0.67 2.94 -3.00
CA LEU A 40 0.69 1.65 -2.32
C LEU A 40 2.10 1.26 -1.87
N LYS A 41 3.10 1.46 -2.73
CA LYS A 41 4.51 1.23 -2.38
C LYS A 41 4.94 2.08 -1.19
N LYS A 42 4.54 3.36 -1.15
CA LYS A 42 4.85 4.26 -0.03
C LYS A 42 4.19 3.79 1.26
N MET A 43 2.89 3.49 1.24
CA MET A 43 2.16 2.98 2.41
C MET A 43 2.77 1.67 2.94
N ALA A 44 3.13 0.74 2.06
CA ALA A 44 3.78 -0.50 2.45
C ALA A 44 5.15 -0.25 3.11
N GLN A 45 5.92 0.71 2.60
CA GLN A 45 7.20 1.09 3.19
C GLN A 45 7.02 1.72 4.58
N ASP A 46 6.03 2.58 4.75
CA ASP A 46 5.75 3.21 6.05
C ASP A 46 5.37 2.17 7.11
N ILE A 47 4.55 1.18 6.74
CA ILE A 47 4.20 0.04 7.63
C ILE A 47 5.46 -0.77 7.97
N ARG A 48 6.33 -1.05 6.99
CA ARG A 48 7.57 -1.77 7.22
C ARG A 48 8.46 -1.04 8.22
N ASN A 49 8.61 0.27 8.08
CA ASN A 49 9.42 1.09 8.98
C ASN A 49 8.87 1.04 10.41
N GLU A 50 7.55 1.21 10.58
CA GLU A 50 6.90 1.10 11.90
C GLU A 50 7.13 -0.28 12.54
N VAL A 51 7.06 -1.37 11.75
CA VAL A 51 7.37 -2.71 12.26
C VAL A 51 8.81 -2.81 12.77
N GLN A 52 9.77 -2.20 12.07
CA GLN A 52 11.17 -2.19 12.52
C GLN A 52 11.34 -1.35 13.79
N GLU A 53 10.70 -0.19 13.88
CA GLU A 53 10.71 0.66 15.07
C GLU A 53 10.12 -0.06 16.28
N VAL A 54 8.96 -0.70 16.14
CA VAL A 54 8.34 -1.48 17.22
C VAL A 54 9.24 -2.64 17.65
N LYS A 55 9.91 -3.32 16.72
CA LYS A 55 10.89 -4.35 17.05
C LYS A 55 12.10 -3.79 17.81
N ALA A 56 12.60 -2.62 17.43
CA ALA A 56 13.71 -1.96 18.09
C ALA A 56 13.34 -1.53 19.52
N GLN A 57 12.16 -0.93 19.70
CA GLN A 57 11.64 -0.53 21.02
C GLN A 57 11.48 -1.73 21.97
N ARG A 58 11.04 -2.90 21.46
CA ARG A 58 10.93 -4.14 22.25
C ARG A 58 12.28 -4.74 22.65
N LYS A 59 13.36 -4.41 21.93
CA LYS A 59 14.72 -4.89 22.23
C LYS A 59 15.51 -3.95 23.13
N ALA A 60 15.05 -2.71 23.31
CA ALA A 60 15.70 -1.79 24.24
C ALA A 60 15.53 -2.34 25.67
N PRO A 61 16.62 -2.58 26.43
CA PRO A 61 16.50 -2.95 27.82
C PRO A 61 15.75 -1.84 28.55
N LYS A 62 14.71 -2.23 29.30
CA LYS A 62 14.10 -1.32 30.28
C LYS A 62 15.16 -1.07 31.34
N GLU A 63 15.68 0.15 31.41
CA GLU A 63 16.37 0.65 32.61
C GLU A 63 15.40 0.63 33.81
#